data_AF-A0A845HX60-F1
#
_entry.id   AF-A0A845HX60-F1
#
_cell.length_a   1.000
_cell.length_b   1.000
_cell.length_c   1.000
_cell.angle_alpha   90.00
_cell.angle_beta   90.00
_cell.angle_gamma   90.00
#
_symmetry.space_group_name_H-M   'P 1'
#
loop_
_entity.id
_entity.type
_entity.pdbx_description
1 polymer ?
#
loop_
_entity_poly.entity_id
_entity_poly.type
_entity_poly.pdbx_seq_one_letter_code
_entity_poly.pdbx_strand_id
1 'polypeptide(L)'
;MWHSAYTTTGILAAAALIGAAMPAHAAPAGPSLRDALAPGLLGLYPTERFKLATGRCQDCAAPEQALWYFNDDMVAVAKAGPAGYAPRLRAQEDVLAWLISGGGRPRDQPPPLVWIGSPHVAEGRLGADARLARSDGAPPLPVELTPKLSTNRSYADAGSLAFFAGGDVKARGALTEERFVVRTLWPKRYALGAAAPSVPLAGGETVE
;
A
#
# COMPACT_ATOMS: atom_id res chain seq x y z
N MET A 1 -83.84 17.48 3.81
CA MET A 1 -83.77 18.91 3.40
C MET A 1 -82.35 19.37 3.72
N TRP A 2 -81.42 19.33 2.76
CA TRP A 2 -81.08 20.39 1.77
C TRP A 2 -80.14 21.49 2.31
N HIS A 3 -78.89 21.49 1.77
CA HIS A 3 -77.87 22.57 1.58
C HIS A 3 -77.24 23.25 2.82
N SER A 4 -75.99 23.77 2.85
CA SER A 4 -74.87 24.00 1.91
C SER A 4 -73.60 24.30 2.75
N ALA A 5 -72.43 23.70 2.49
CA ALA A 5 -71.23 24.27 1.83
C ALA A 5 -70.62 25.56 2.44
N TYR A 6 -69.36 25.50 2.89
CA TYR A 6 -68.30 26.45 2.50
C TYR A 6 -66.92 25.79 2.59
N THR A 7 -66.20 25.95 1.48
CA THR A 7 -64.86 25.52 1.10
C THR A 7 -63.78 26.43 1.69
N THR A 8 -62.62 25.90 2.07
CA THR A 8 -61.35 26.60 1.84
C THR A 8 -60.25 25.57 1.56
N THR A 9 -59.83 25.55 0.31
CA THR A 9 -58.78 24.73 -0.27
C THR A 9 -57.42 25.37 0.04
N GLY A 10 -56.50 24.62 0.64
CA GLY A 10 -55.09 24.99 0.76
C GLY A 10 -54.23 23.89 0.17
N ILE A 11 -53.87 24.02 -1.11
CA ILE A 11 -52.94 23.10 -1.79
C ILE A 11 -51.52 23.54 -1.45
N LEU A 12 -50.82 22.78 -0.61
CA LEU A 12 -49.36 22.88 -0.46
C LEU A 12 -48.71 22.04 -1.57
N ALA A 13 -48.13 22.74 -2.56
CA ALA A 13 -47.31 22.11 -3.59
C ALA A 13 -45.96 21.69 -2.98
N ALA A 14 -45.74 20.38 -2.81
CA ALA A 14 -44.44 19.83 -2.47
C ALA A 14 -43.59 19.75 -3.74
N ALA A 15 -42.62 20.65 -3.89
CA ALA A 15 -41.62 20.57 -4.95
C ALA A 15 -40.62 19.44 -4.64
N ALA A 16 -40.71 18.35 -5.39
CA ALA A 16 -39.73 17.27 -5.35
C ALA A 16 -38.45 17.69 -6.08
N LEU A 17 -37.39 17.95 -5.33
CA LEU A 17 -36.04 18.13 -5.87
C LEU A 17 -35.49 16.75 -6.27
N ILE A 18 -35.53 16.45 -7.57
CA ILE A 18 -34.82 15.30 -8.15
C ILE A 18 -33.34 15.66 -8.19
N GLY A 19 -32.60 15.24 -7.16
CA GLY A 19 -31.14 15.30 -7.14
C GLY A 19 -30.57 14.35 -8.18
N ALA A 20 -30.06 14.87 -9.29
CA ALA A 20 -29.27 14.09 -10.24
C ALA A 20 -27.97 13.65 -9.55
N ALA A 21 -27.92 12.40 -9.12
CA ALA A 21 -26.69 11.78 -8.65
C ALA A 21 -25.72 11.68 -9.84
N MET A 22 -24.65 12.46 -9.83
CA MET A 22 -23.57 12.28 -10.80
C MET A 22 -22.95 10.90 -10.59
N PRO A 23 -22.76 10.10 -11.66
CA PRO A 23 -22.09 8.82 -11.55
C PRO A 23 -20.66 9.06 -11.07
N ALA A 24 -20.35 8.53 -9.88
CA ALA A 24 -18.98 8.45 -9.43
C ALA A 24 -18.19 7.68 -10.50
N HIS A 25 -17.29 8.37 -11.20
CA HIS A 25 -16.35 7.73 -12.10
C HIS A 25 -15.47 6.82 -11.24
N ALA A 26 -15.75 5.52 -11.26
CA ALA A 26 -14.85 4.53 -10.72
C ALA A 26 -13.54 4.64 -11.52
N ALA A 27 -12.43 4.88 -10.82
CA ALA A 27 -11.12 4.84 -11.43
C ALA A 27 -10.96 3.49 -12.17
N PRO A 28 -10.33 3.47 -13.36
CA PRO A 28 -10.12 2.23 -14.09
C PRO A 28 -9.41 1.22 -13.18
N ALA A 29 -9.95 -0.01 -13.13
CA ALA A 29 -9.35 -1.07 -12.34
C ALA A 29 -7.92 -1.32 -12.84
N GLY A 30 -6.93 -1.06 -11.99
CA GLY A 30 -5.54 -1.42 -12.28
C GLY A 30 -5.38 -2.94 -12.47
N PRO A 31 -4.24 -3.39 -13.02
CA PRO A 31 -3.99 -4.81 -13.20
C PRO A 31 -4.08 -5.55 -11.86
N SER A 32 -4.87 -6.62 -11.85
CA SER A 32 -5.14 -7.43 -10.66
C SER A 32 -3.92 -8.24 -10.21
N LEU A 33 -2.95 -8.44 -11.12
CA LEU A 33 -1.68 -9.08 -10.87
C LEU A 33 -0.62 -8.27 -11.60
N ARG A 34 0.43 -7.89 -10.88
CA ARG A 34 1.54 -7.13 -11.47
C ARG A 34 2.88 -7.58 -10.92
N ASP A 35 3.88 -7.48 -11.77
CA ASP A 35 5.28 -7.60 -11.38
C ASP A 35 5.69 -6.34 -10.60
N ALA A 36 6.12 -6.54 -9.35
CA ALA A 36 6.60 -5.48 -8.47
C ALA A 36 8.03 -5.03 -8.83
N LEU A 37 8.72 -5.79 -9.68
CA LEU A 37 10.05 -5.52 -10.21
C LEU A 37 10.00 -4.78 -11.56
N ALA A 38 8.80 -4.62 -12.15
CA ALA A 38 8.62 -3.88 -13.39
C ALA A 38 9.04 -2.40 -13.25
N PRO A 39 9.50 -1.76 -14.34
CA PRO A 39 9.87 -0.34 -14.32
C PRO A 39 8.73 0.56 -13.81
N GLY A 40 9.10 1.64 -13.11
CA GLY A 40 8.15 2.59 -12.51
C GLY A 40 8.77 3.38 -11.37
N LEU A 41 8.03 3.53 -10.28
CA LEU A 41 8.48 4.23 -9.08
C LEU A 41 8.65 3.29 -7.89
N LEU A 42 9.78 3.42 -7.20
CA LEU A 42 10.01 2.91 -5.85
C LEU A 42 9.90 4.07 -4.87
N GLY A 43 8.72 4.21 -4.26
CA GLY A 43 8.38 5.39 -3.47
C GLY A 43 8.34 6.63 -4.36
N LEU A 44 9.21 7.60 -4.07
CA LEU A 44 9.32 8.85 -4.83
C LEU A 44 10.40 8.78 -5.94
N TYR A 45 11.08 7.65 -6.09
CA TYR A 45 12.25 7.54 -6.96
C TYR A 45 12.00 6.61 -8.15
N PRO A 46 12.46 6.97 -9.35
CA PRO A 46 12.39 6.10 -10.52
C PRO A 46 13.24 4.83 -10.33
N THR A 47 12.73 3.69 -10.80
CA THR A 47 13.39 2.37 -10.71
C THR A 47 14.79 2.35 -11.30
N GLU A 48 15.06 3.20 -12.29
CA GLU A 48 16.33 3.27 -13.03
C GLU A 48 17.49 3.72 -12.13
N ARG A 49 17.20 4.37 -11.00
CA ARG A 49 18.22 4.75 -10.00
C ARG A 49 18.69 3.58 -9.15
N PHE A 50 18.06 2.41 -9.27
CA PHE A 50 18.35 1.24 -8.46
C PHE A 50 18.80 0.05 -9.30
N LYS A 51 19.64 -0.79 -8.70
CA LYS A 51 20.00 -2.13 -9.15
C LYS A 51 19.14 -3.11 -8.35
N LEU A 52 18.40 -3.98 -9.04
CA LEU A 52 17.73 -5.11 -8.38
C LEU A 52 18.79 -6.13 -7.95
N ALA A 53 18.69 -6.59 -6.71
CA ALA A 53 19.59 -7.56 -6.11
C ALA A 53 18.89 -8.34 -5.00
N THR A 54 19.62 -9.23 -4.34
CA THR A 54 19.27 -9.77 -3.02
C THR A 54 20.19 -9.18 -1.95
N GLY A 55 19.88 -9.39 -0.67
CA GLY A 55 20.78 -8.99 0.42
C GLY A 55 22.15 -9.67 0.39
N ARG A 56 22.35 -10.73 -0.42
CA ARG A 56 23.67 -11.35 -0.68
C ARG A 56 24.61 -10.51 -1.56
N CYS A 57 24.19 -9.33 -2.01
CA CYS A 57 24.97 -8.46 -2.87
C CYS A 57 26.26 -7.98 -2.19
N GLN A 58 27.42 -8.32 -2.77
CA GLN A 58 28.74 -7.99 -2.20
C GLN A 58 29.28 -6.64 -2.67
N ASP A 59 28.78 -6.12 -3.79
CA ASP A 59 29.23 -4.87 -4.44
C ASP A 59 28.21 -3.72 -4.29
N CYS A 60 27.23 -3.88 -3.42
CA CYS A 60 26.13 -2.95 -3.25
C CYS A 60 26.48 -1.79 -2.32
N ALA A 61 26.18 -0.56 -2.75
CA ALA A 61 26.30 0.65 -1.93
C ALA A 61 25.14 0.76 -0.91
N ALA A 62 25.02 -0.25 -0.04
CA ALA A 62 24.01 -0.35 1.00
C ALA A 62 24.63 -0.69 2.37
N PRO A 63 24.00 -0.34 3.50
CA PRO A 63 24.49 -0.74 4.82
C PRO A 63 24.57 -2.26 4.97
N GLU A 64 25.69 -2.76 5.51
CA GLU A 64 25.92 -4.19 5.73
C GLU A 64 24.82 -4.83 6.59
N GLN A 65 24.34 -4.12 7.61
CA GLN A 65 23.26 -4.58 8.48
C GLN A 65 21.95 -4.78 7.72
N ALA A 66 21.66 -3.91 6.74
CA ALA A 66 20.46 -4.05 5.91
C ALA A 66 20.57 -5.25 4.96
N LEU A 67 21.74 -5.43 4.35
CA LEU A 67 22.05 -6.59 3.50
C LEU A 67 21.94 -7.91 4.29
N TRP A 68 22.47 -7.94 5.52
CA TRP A 68 22.35 -9.09 6.42
C TRP A 68 20.89 -9.40 6.78
N TYR A 69 20.09 -8.39 7.13
CA TYR A 69 18.69 -8.58 7.52
C TYR A 69 17.81 -9.09 6.36
N PHE A 70 18.07 -8.60 5.14
CA PHE A 70 17.33 -8.95 3.92
C PHE A 70 18.10 -9.92 3.01
N ASN A 71 18.94 -10.78 3.59
CA ASN A 71 19.89 -11.61 2.86
C ASN A 71 19.28 -12.36 1.66
N ASP A 72 18.11 -12.97 1.88
CA ASP A 72 17.40 -13.79 0.88
C ASP A 72 16.20 -13.08 0.22
N ASP A 73 16.02 -11.80 0.52
CA ASP A 73 14.90 -11.01 0.00
C ASP A 73 15.33 -10.17 -1.22
N MET A 74 14.39 -9.95 -2.13
CA MET A 74 14.57 -9.01 -3.23
C MET A 74 14.62 -7.57 -2.69
N VAL A 75 15.69 -6.88 -3.05
CA VAL A 75 15.96 -5.49 -2.69
C VAL A 75 16.32 -4.67 -3.93
N ALA A 76 16.09 -3.37 -3.85
CA ALA A 76 16.59 -2.41 -4.83
C ALA A 76 17.65 -1.54 -4.15
N VAL A 77 18.89 -1.61 -4.62
CA VAL A 77 20.01 -0.83 -4.07
C VAL A 77 20.31 0.35 -4.96
N ALA A 78 20.53 1.53 -4.36
CA ALA A 78 20.85 2.73 -5.11
C ALA A 78 22.14 2.53 -5.94
N LYS A 79 22.11 2.93 -7.22
CA LYS A 79 23.28 2.88 -8.10
C LYS A 79 24.31 3.96 -7.77
N ALA A 80 23.86 5.12 -7.31
CA ALA A 80 24.73 6.26 -7.03
C ALA A 80 24.10 7.24 -6.03
N GLY A 81 24.97 7.90 -5.26
CA GLY A 81 24.61 8.98 -4.35
C GLY A 81 23.49 8.69 -3.36
N PRO A 82 23.47 7.51 -2.70
CA PRO A 82 22.42 7.22 -1.72
C PRO A 82 22.47 8.20 -0.55
N ALA A 83 21.31 8.47 0.03
CA ALA A 83 21.22 9.07 1.35
C ALA A 83 21.93 8.16 2.36
N GLY A 84 22.70 8.77 3.26
CA GLY A 84 23.49 8.05 4.26
C GLY A 84 23.43 8.74 5.62
N TYR A 85 24.15 8.16 6.57
CA TYR A 85 24.34 8.69 7.92
C TYR A 85 25.83 8.76 8.24
N ALA A 86 26.24 9.66 9.14
CA ALA A 86 27.59 9.68 9.66
C ALA A 86 27.80 8.55 10.68
N PRO A 87 28.63 7.51 10.40
CA PRO A 87 28.67 6.30 11.25
C PRO A 87 29.21 6.50 12.67
N ARG A 88 29.84 7.64 12.93
CA ARG A 88 30.44 7.99 14.23
C ARG A 88 29.65 9.02 15.01
N LEU A 89 28.53 9.50 14.47
CA LEU A 89 27.62 10.40 15.18
C LEU A 89 26.46 9.63 15.78
N ARG A 90 25.93 10.13 16.89
CA ARG A 90 24.61 9.67 17.36
C ARG A 90 23.56 10.10 16.35
N ALA A 91 22.49 9.33 16.22
CA ALA A 91 21.43 9.60 15.24
C ALA A 91 20.88 11.05 15.32
N GLN A 92 20.71 11.57 16.55
CA GLN A 92 20.23 12.94 16.76
C GLN A 92 21.26 14.00 16.31
N GLU A 93 22.56 13.74 16.50
CA GLU A 93 23.63 14.64 16.07
C GLU A 93 23.81 14.63 14.56
N ASP A 94 23.65 13.47 13.93
CA ASP A 94 23.65 13.32 12.47
C ASP A 94 22.50 14.09 11.82
N VAL A 95 21.28 13.97 12.36
CA VAL A 95 20.11 14.73 11.92
C VAL A 95 20.32 16.24 12.13
N LEU A 96 20.89 16.65 13.27
CA LEU A 96 21.20 18.06 13.52
C LEU A 96 22.23 18.60 12.53
N ALA A 97 23.30 17.84 12.24
CA ALA A 97 24.30 18.23 11.26
C ALA A 97 23.70 18.33 9.84
N TRP A 98 22.81 17.40 9.48
CA TRP A 98 22.05 17.46 8.23
C TRP A 98 21.15 18.70 8.17
N LEU A 99 20.44 19.03 9.25
CA LEU A 99 19.58 20.21 9.34
C LEU A 99 20.37 21.51 9.17
N ILE A 100 21.50 21.64 9.88
CA ILE A 100 22.38 22.82 9.81
C ILE A 100 22.98 22.99 8.42
N SER A 101 23.47 21.90 7.81
CA SER A 101 24.13 21.96 6.50
C SER A 101 23.17 22.14 5.33
N GLY A 102 21.96 21.59 5.41
CA GLY A 102 20.98 21.59 4.32
C GLY A 102 19.76 22.50 4.54
N GLY A 103 19.66 23.19 5.67
CA GLY A 103 18.48 23.97 6.05
C GLY A 103 17.20 23.13 6.13
N GLY A 104 17.33 21.83 6.41
CA GLY A 104 16.21 20.89 6.48
C GLY A 104 15.56 20.56 5.12
N ARG A 105 16.17 20.97 4.01
CA ARG A 105 15.63 20.69 2.67
C ARG A 105 15.93 19.26 2.25
N PRO A 106 14.94 18.50 1.77
CA PRO A 106 15.16 17.19 1.19
C PRO A 106 16.18 17.28 0.06
N ARG A 107 17.15 16.38 0.05
CA ARG A 107 18.07 16.21 -1.08
C ARG A 107 17.50 15.15 -2.01
N ASP A 108 17.70 15.30 -3.31
CA ASP A 108 17.31 14.30 -4.32
C ASP A 108 18.27 13.08 -4.30
N GLN A 109 18.35 12.43 -3.14
CA GLN A 109 19.17 11.26 -2.88
C GLN A 109 18.26 10.07 -2.59
N PRO A 110 18.39 8.95 -3.33
CA PRO A 110 17.59 7.77 -3.08
C PRO A 110 17.99 7.14 -1.75
N PRO A 111 17.10 6.38 -1.08
CA PRO A 111 17.51 5.53 0.02
C PRO A 111 18.58 4.52 -0.46
N PRO A 112 19.52 4.12 0.41
CA PRO A 112 20.58 3.19 0.01
C PRO A 112 20.03 1.82 -0.38
N LEU A 113 18.93 1.41 0.24
CA LEU A 113 18.25 0.15 -0.01
C LEU A 113 16.73 0.34 0.13
N VAL A 114 15.98 -0.25 -0.81
CA VAL A 114 14.52 -0.40 -0.72
C VAL A 114 14.20 -1.89 -0.64
N TRP A 115 13.50 -2.29 0.42
CA TRP A 115 12.97 -3.65 0.52
C TRP A 115 11.70 -3.77 -0.33
N ILE A 116 11.73 -4.64 -1.35
CA ILE A 116 10.59 -4.83 -2.27
C ILE A 116 9.56 -5.79 -1.65
N GLY A 117 10.02 -6.68 -0.76
CA GLY A 117 9.19 -7.63 -0.02
C GLY A 117 8.82 -8.88 -0.81
N SER A 118 8.39 -8.75 -2.06
CA SER A 118 8.06 -9.89 -2.94
C SER A 118 8.02 -9.46 -4.42
N PRO A 119 8.26 -10.38 -5.36
CA PRO A 119 8.31 -10.05 -6.79
C PRO A 119 6.94 -9.73 -7.40
N HIS A 120 5.82 -10.17 -6.80
CA HIS A 120 4.50 -9.97 -7.38
C HIS A 120 3.53 -9.34 -6.37
N VAL A 121 2.60 -8.54 -6.91
CA VAL A 121 1.45 -7.98 -6.20
C VAL A 121 0.19 -8.51 -6.86
N ALA A 122 -0.73 -9.05 -6.06
CA ALA A 122 -2.05 -9.46 -6.51
C ALA A 122 -3.14 -8.70 -5.74
N GLU A 123 -4.19 -8.25 -6.42
CA GLU A 123 -5.34 -7.56 -5.86
C GLU A 123 -6.63 -8.21 -6.36
N GLY A 124 -7.60 -8.38 -5.47
CA GLY A 124 -8.86 -9.01 -5.82
C GLY A 124 -9.68 -9.37 -4.59
N ARG A 125 -10.79 -10.07 -4.81
CA ARG A 125 -11.68 -10.55 -3.75
C ARG A 125 -11.27 -11.96 -3.34
N LEU A 126 -10.94 -12.18 -2.08
CA LEU A 126 -10.56 -13.50 -1.58
C LEU A 126 -11.81 -14.33 -1.29
N GLY A 127 -11.93 -15.52 -1.90
CA GLY A 127 -12.97 -16.50 -1.61
C GLY A 127 -12.66 -17.34 -0.36
N ALA A 128 -13.70 -17.95 0.21
CA ALA A 128 -13.56 -18.88 1.34
C ALA A 128 -12.80 -20.17 0.97
N ASP A 129 -12.69 -20.46 -0.33
CA ASP A 129 -11.94 -21.56 -0.94
C ASP A 129 -10.45 -21.20 -1.18
N ALA A 130 -9.97 -20.10 -0.60
CA ALA A 130 -8.63 -19.57 -0.81
C ALA A 130 -8.31 -19.30 -2.29
N ARG A 131 -9.28 -18.80 -3.05
CA ARG A 131 -9.06 -18.32 -4.42
C ARG A 131 -9.26 -16.82 -4.50
N LEU A 132 -8.35 -16.14 -5.18
CA LEU A 132 -8.43 -14.70 -5.42
C LEU A 132 -9.17 -14.44 -6.73
N ALA A 133 -10.40 -13.93 -6.65
CA ALA A 133 -11.14 -13.46 -7.80
C ALA A 133 -10.57 -12.11 -8.26
N ARG A 134 -10.11 -12.08 -9.51
CA ARG A 134 -9.37 -10.96 -10.10
C ARG A 134 -10.31 -10.03 -10.86
N SER A 135 -10.06 -8.73 -10.76
CA SER A 135 -10.90 -7.69 -11.39
C SER A 135 -10.71 -7.57 -12.90
N ASP A 136 -9.66 -8.18 -13.46
CA ASP A 136 -9.39 -8.22 -14.90
C ASP A 136 -10.15 -9.34 -15.63
N GLY A 137 -11.04 -10.05 -14.94
CA GLY A 137 -11.85 -11.13 -15.50
C GLY A 137 -11.09 -12.44 -15.74
N ALA A 138 -9.79 -12.50 -15.41
CA ALA A 138 -9.03 -13.72 -15.54
C ALA A 138 -9.44 -14.74 -14.46
N PRO A 139 -9.21 -16.05 -14.69
CA PRO A 139 -9.65 -17.10 -13.76
C PRO A 139 -9.17 -16.85 -12.32
N PRO A 140 -9.98 -17.18 -11.30
CA PRO A 140 -9.58 -17.01 -9.91
C PRO A 140 -8.28 -17.75 -9.61
N LEU A 141 -7.35 -17.07 -8.95
CA LEU A 141 -6.01 -17.56 -8.71
C LEU A 141 -5.96 -18.31 -7.36
N PRO A 142 -5.52 -19.58 -7.29
CA PRO A 142 -5.34 -20.26 -6.02
C PRO A 142 -4.31 -19.51 -5.17
N VAL A 143 -4.60 -19.38 -3.88
CA VAL A 143 -3.76 -18.72 -2.89
C VAL A 143 -3.26 -19.74 -1.88
N GLU A 144 -1.95 -19.70 -1.62
CA GLU A 144 -1.32 -20.43 -0.52
C GLU A 144 -0.60 -19.42 0.37
N LEU A 145 -0.52 -19.69 1.67
CA LEU A 145 0.37 -18.93 2.54
C LEU A 145 1.80 -19.42 2.36
N THR A 146 2.77 -18.53 2.50
CA THR A 146 4.18 -18.93 2.61
C THR A 146 4.32 -19.98 3.74
N PRO A 147 5.27 -20.92 3.66
CA PRO A 147 5.50 -21.84 4.77
C PRO A 147 5.91 -21.11 6.05
N LYS A 148 5.35 -21.55 7.18
CA LYS A 148 5.71 -21.05 8.51
C LYS A 148 7.14 -21.49 8.88
N LEU A 149 7.96 -20.56 9.38
CA LEU A 149 9.22 -20.89 10.04
C LEU A 149 8.98 -21.48 11.43
N SER A 150 9.77 -22.48 11.83
CA SER A 150 9.60 -23.18 13.11
C SER A 150 9.65 -22.26 14.34
N THR A 151 10.40 -21.16 14.25
CA THR A 151 10.56 -20.16 15.32
C THR A 151 9.42 -19.14 15.38
N ASN A 152 8.55 -19.06 14.37
CA ASN A 152 7.46 -18.09 14.34
C ASN A 152 6.40 -18.44 15.38
N ARG A 153 6.19 -17.56 16.35
CA ARG A 153 5.13 -17.71 17.37
C ARG A 153 3.79 -17.12 16.95
N SER A 154 3.80 -16.22 15.98
CA SER A 154 2.61 -15.68 15.33
C SER A 154 2.76 -15.86 13.83
N TYR A 155 1.77 -16.48 13.20
CA TYR A 155 1.79 -16.78 11.77
C TYR A 155 0.36 -16.87 11.23
N ALA A 156 0.15 -16.43 10.00
CA ALA A 156 -1.14 -16.58 9.35
C ALA A 156 -1.43 -18.06 9.07
N ASP A 157 -2.69 -18.45 9.18
CA ASP A 157 -3.15 -19.82 8.96
C ASP A 157 -4.50 -19.83 8.22
N ALA A 158 -5.16 -20.98 8.18
CA ALA A 158 -6.49 -21.11 7.57
C ALA A 158 -7.54 -20.18 8.22
N GLY A 159 -7.46 -19.96 9.54
CA GLY A 159 -8.35 -19.03 10.24
C GLY A 159 -8.11 -17.57 9.83
N SER A 160 -6.85 -17.22 9.60
CA SER A 160 -6.48 -15.91 9.05
C SER A 160 -7.04 -15.70 7.65
N LEU A 161 -6.95 -16.70 6.77
CA LEU A 161 -7.55 -16.64 5.43
C LEU A 161 -9.08 -16.51 5.50
N ALA A 162 -9.73 -17.24 6.42
CA ALA A 162 -11.17 -17.15 6.64
C ALA A 162 -11.61 -15.75 7.08
N PHE A 163 -10.82 -15.04 7.90
CA PHE A 163 -11.08 -13.65 8.25
C PHE A 163 -11.05 -12.69 7.04
N PHE A 164 -10.22 -12.98 6.04
CA PHE A 164 -10.13 -12.18 4.82
C PHE A 164 -11.15 -12.59 3.75
N ALA A 165 -11.79 -13.75 3.88
CA ALA A 165 -12.76 -14.26 2.92
C ALA A 165 -13.94 -13.30 2.73
N GLY A 166 -14.39 -13.18 1.48
CA GLY A 166 -15.43 -12.24 1.06
C GLY A 166 -14.97 -10.78 1.01
N GLY A 167 -13.72 -10.46 1.32
CA GLY A 167 -13.17 -9.11 1.29
C GLY A 167 -12.25 -8.85 0.09
N ASP A 168 -12.14 -7.59 -0.29
CA ASP A 168 -11.13 -7.14 -1.25
C ASP A 168 -9.78 -7.00 -0.53
N VAL A 169 -8.76 -7.65 -1.09
CA VAL A 169 -7.42 -7.73 -0.51
C VAL A 169 -6.37 -7.28 -1.51
N LYS A 170 -5.23 -6.86 -0.97
CA LYS A 170 -3.97 -6.67 -1.67
C LYS A 170 -2.94 -7.60 -1.05
N ALA A 171 -2.39 -8.48 -1.85
CA ALA A 171 -1.39 -9.44 -1.43
C ALA A 171 -0.05 -9.15 -2.11
N ARG A 172 1.05 -9.42 -1.41
CA ARG A 172 2.39 -9.54 -2.00
C ARG A 172 2.89 -10.96 -1.83
N GLY A 173 3.55 -11.48 -2.85
CA GLY A 173 3.98 -12.87 -2.88
C GLY A 173 4.73 -13.23 -4.15
N ALA A 174 4.84 -14.53 -4.39
CA ALA A 174 5.39 -15.09 -5.61
C ALA A 174 4.28 -15.81 -6.38
N LEU A 175 4.11 -15.48 -7.65
CA LEU A 175 3.36 -16.31 -8.58
C LEU A 175 4.23 -17.51 -8.96
N THR A 176 3.65 -18.70 -8.87
CA THR A 176 4.16 -19.94 -9.44
C THR A 176 3.29 -20.32 -10.63
N GLU A 177 3.64 -21.39 -11.34
CA GLU A 177 2.80 -21.89 -12.45
C GLU A 177 1.37 -22.26 -12.01
N GLU A 178 1.19 -22.66 -10.75
CA GLU A 178 -0.10 -23.18 -10.26
C GLU A 178 -0.87 -22.18 -9.39
N ARG A 179 -0.16 -21.33 -8.64
CA ARG A 179 -0.75 -20.57 -7.52
C ARG A 179 0.08 -19.37 -7.09
N PHE A 180 -0.54 -18.52 -6.30
CA PHE A 180 0.09 -17.35 -5.67
C PHE A 180 0.44 -17.65 -4.21
N VAL A 181 1.74 -17.74 -3.93
CA VAL A 181 2.26 -17.96 -2.57
C VAL A 181 2.40 -16.60 -1.88
N VAL A 182 1.47 -16.31 -0.98
CA VAL A 182 1.33 -15.03 -0.28
C VAL A 182 2.33 -14.92 0.85
N ARG A 183 3.05 -13.80 0.91
CA ARG A 183 3.92 -13.40 2.02
C ARG A 183 3.30 -12.33 2.90
N THR A 184 2.55 -11.40 2.31
CA THR A 184 1.75 -10.41 3.05
C THR A 184 0.37 -10.27 2.44
N LEU A 185 -0.64 -10.11 3.29
CA LEU A 185 -2.04 -9.96 2.91
C LEU A 185 -2.62 -8.76 3.65
N TRP A 186 -3.15 -7.80 2.89
CA TRP A 186 -3.73 -6.59 3.45
C TRP A 186 -5.19 -6.41 3.00
N PRO A 187 -6.13 -6.21 3.95
CA PRO A 187 -7.52 -5.90 3.64
C PRO A 187 -7.65 -4.47 3.08
N LYS A 188 -8.17 -4.33 1.85
CA LYS A 188 -8.28 -3.00 1.18
C LYS A 188 -9.23 -2.05 1.90
N ARG A 189 -10.15 -2.55 2.72
CA ARG A 189 -11.05 -1.72 3.54
C ARG A 189 -10.31 -0.84 4.57
N TYR A 190 -9.05 -1.15 4.89
CA TYR A 190 -8.20 -0.30 5.74
C TYR A 190 -7.19 0.52 4.94
N ALA A 191 -7.27 0.51 3.60
CA ALA A 191 -6.43 1.39 2.79
C ALA A 191 -6.81 2.83 3.12
N LEU A 192 -5.82 3.61 3.55
CA LEU A 192 -5.99 5.04 3.73
C LEU A 192 -6.24 5.65 2.34
N GLY A 193 -7.29 6.46 2.25
CA GLY A 193 -7.49 7.33 1.08
C GLY A 193 -6.36 8.37 0.98
N ALA A 194 -6.39 9.17 -0.07
CA ALA A 194 -5.55 10.37 -0.12
C ALA A 194 -5.84 11.21 1.13
N ALA A 195 -4.84 11.39 1.99
CA ALA A 195 -4.98 12.25 3.15
C ALA A 195 -5.29 13.67 2.66
N ALA A 196 -6.13 14.38 3.40
CA ALA A 196 -6.21 15.83 3.24
C ALA A 196 -4.80 16.41 3.40
N PRO A 197 -4.45 17.50 2.69
CA PRO A 197 -3.16 18.16 2.87
C PRO A 197 -2.92 18.43 4.36
N SER A 198 -1.74 18.06 4.86
CA SER A 198 -1.35 18.36 6.24
C SER A 198 -1.38 19.86 6.45
N VAL A 199 -2.16 20.33 7.41
CA VAL A 199 -2.12 21.71 7.89
C VAL A 199 -1.14 21.82 9.06
N PRO A 200 -0.40 22.94 9.20
CA PRO A 200 0.37 23.18 10.41
C PRO A 200 -0.52 23.12 11.65
N LEU A 201 0.02 22.59 12.75
CA LEU A 201 -0.65 22.65 14.05
C LEU A 201 -0.99 24.11 14.38
N ALA A 202 -2.20 24.34 14.86
CA ALA A 202 -2.58 25.64 15.40
C ALA A 202 -1.84 25.91 16.72
N GLY A 203 -1.78 27.19 17.12
CA GLY A 203 -1.15 27.55 18.39
C GLY A 203 -1.83 26.85 19.57
N GLY A 204 -1.07 26.03 20.30
CA GLY A 204 -1.54 25.24 21.44
C GLY A 204 -1.94 23.80 21.11
N GLU A 205 -1.90 23.38 19.85
CA GLU A 205 -2.05 21.98 19.48
C GLU A 205 -0.72 21.23 19.62
N THR A 206 -0.82 19.95 20.00
CA THR A 206 0.31 19.03 20.08
C THR A 206 -0.06 17.74 19.34
N VAL A 207 0.93 16.93 18.95
CA VAL A 207 0.73 15.64 18.24
C VAL A 207 0.52 14.48 19.23
N GLU A 208 0.13 14.78 20.47
CA GLU A 208 -0.10 13.79 21.54
C GLU A 208 -1.56 13.36 21.64
#